data_AF-A0A4R2KGN3-F1
#
_entry.id   AF-A0A4R2KGN3-F1
#
_cell.length_a   1.000
_cell.length_b   1.000
_cell.length_c   1.000
_cell.angle_alpha   90.00
_cell.angle_beta   90.00
_cell.angle_gamma   90.00
#
_symmetry.space_group_name_H-M   'P 1'
#
loop_
_entity.id
_entity.type
_entity.pdbx_description
1 polymer ?
#
loop_
_entity_poly.entity_id
_entity_poly.type
_entity_poly.pdbx_seq_one_letter_code
_entity_poly.pdbx_strand_id
1 'polypeptide(L)' 'MPSDATLVFYLMGLAAIMMASNRVRYDLIALFVLVTLALSGILSPAEAVAGFGATIIIMVAGLFVVGEMLERT' A
#
# COMPACT_ATOMS: atom_id res chain seq x y z
N MET A 1 8.63 -10.76 20.50
CA MET A 1 7.56 -10.07 21.25
C MET A 1 6.24 -10.35 20.53
N PRO A 2 5.30 -11.12 21.14
CA PRO A 2 4.04 -11.49 20.48
C PRO A 2 3.11 -10.30 20.19
N SER A 3 3.31 -9.16 20.87
CA SER A 3 2.57 -7.91 20.68
C SER A 3 2.61 -7.39 19.24
N ASP A 4 3.75 -7.50 18.58
CA ASP A 4 4.00 -6.82 17.32
C ASP A 4 3.27 -7.55 16.19
N ALA A 5 3.34 -8.88 16.21
CA ALA A 5 2.58 -9.74 15.30
C ALA A 5 1.07 -9.54 15.49
N THR A 6 0.58 -9.47 16.74
CA THR A 6 -0.84 -9.22 17.01
C THR A 6 -1.31 -7.88 16.46
N LEU A 7 -0.49 -6.83 16.58
CA LEU A 7 -0.79 -5.51 16.03
C LEU A 7 -0.88 -5.55 14.49
N VAL A 8 0.06 -6.21 13.82
CA VAL A 8 0.06 -6.38 12.37
C VAL A 8 -1.18 -7.15 11.91
N PHE A 9 -1.52 -8.27 12.56
CA PHE A 9 -2.73 -9.04 12.23
C PHE A 9 -4.01 -8.22 12.42
N TYR A 10 -4.10 -7.43 13.50
CA TYR A 10 -5.23 -6.55 13.73
C TYR A 10 -5.34 -5.47 12.63
N LEU A 11 -4.23 -4.84 12.25
CA LEU A 11 -4.18 -3.85 11.17
C LEU A 11 -4.58 -4.43 9.83
N MET A 12 -4.10 -5.63 9.49
CA MET A 12 -4.50 -6.33 8.27
C MET A 12 -6.00 -6.64 8.26
N GLY A 13 -6.56 -7.11 9.38
CA GLY A 13 -8.00 -7.36 9.51
C GLY A 13 -8.83 -6.08 9.35
N LEU A 14 -8.41 -4.99 10.00
CA LEU A 14 -9.07 -3.70 9.89
C LEU A 14 -9.01 -3.15 8.45
N ALA A 15 -7.86 -3.25 7.80
CA ALA A 15 -7.67 -2.83 6.41
C ALA A 15 -8.57 -3.63 5.46
N ALA A 16 -8.66 -4.94 5.64
CA ALA A 16 -9.53 -5.81 4.84
C ALA A 16 -11.02 -5.44 5.00
N ILE A 17 -11.47 -5.14 6.22
CA ILE A 17 -12.86 -4.70 6.48
C ILE A 17 -13.12 -3.33 5.85
N MET A 18 -12.19 -2.37 5.97
CA MET A 18 -12.32 -1.06 5.33
C MET A 18 -12.36 -1.17 3.80
N MET A 19 -11.50 -2.02 3.22
CA MET A 19 -11.49 -2.30 1.79
C MET A 19 -12.82 -2.91 1.35
N ALA A 20 -13.33 -3.92 2.07
CA ALA A 20 -14.59 -4.57 1.76
C ALA A 20 -15.81 -3.64 1.89
N SER A 21 -15.75 -2.66 2.80
CA SER A 21 -16.82 -1.67 2.97
C SER A 21 -16.96 -0.74 1.74
N ASN A 22 -15.93 -0.65 0.90
CA ASN A 22 -15.90 0.11 -0.36
C ASN A 22 -16.31 1.60 -0.23
N ARG A 23 -16.38 2.12 1.01
CA ARG A 23 -16.69 3.52 1.32
C ARG A 23 -15.47 4.42 1.23
N VAL A 24 -14.28 3.86 1.42
CA VAL A 24 -13.01 4.59 1.41
C VAL A 24 -12.20 4.11 0.21
N ARG A 25 -11.52 5.03 -0.47
CA ARG A 25 -10.60 4.67 -1.58
C ARG A 25 -9.52 3.72 -1.07
N TYR A 26 -9.30 2.64 -1.82
CA TYR A 26 -8.30 1.63 -1.55
C TYR A 26 -6.90 2.23 -1.30
N ASP A 27 -6.52 3.25 -2.08
CA ASP A 27 -5.24 3.96 -1.93
C ASP A 27 -5.08 4.62 -0.54
N LEU A 28 -6.16 5.21 -0.03
CA LEU A 28 -6.14 5.90 1.27
C LEU A 28 -6.01 4.91 2.42
N ILE A 29 -6.65 3.74 2.31
CA ILE A 29 -6.53 2.67 3.30
C ILE A 29 -5.09 2.15 3.32
N ALA A 30 -4.50 1.90 2.15
CA ALA A 30 -3.12 1.44 2.03
C ALA A 30 -2.12 2.45 2.64
N LEU A 31 -2.30 3.74 2.36
CA LEU A 31 -1.47 4.80 2.93
C LEU A 31 -1.61 4.88 4.47
N PHE A 32 -2.83 4.73 4.98
CA PHE A 32 -3.09 4.75 6.42
C PHE A 32 -2.39 3.59 7.14
N VAL A 33 -2.48 2.38 6.58
CA VAL A 33 -1.79 1.19 7.10
C VAL A 33 -0.28 1.41 7.11
N LEU A 34 0.27 1.92 6.00
CA LEU A 34 1.69 2.21 5.87
C LEU A 34 2.18 3.19 6.94
N VAL A 35 1.51 4.33 7.11
CA VAL A 35 1.85 5.34 8.11
C VAL A 35 1.75 4.77 9.52
N THR A 36 0.71 3.98 9.80
CA THR A 36 0.54 3.35 11.13
C THR A 36 1.69 2.39 11.45
N LEU A 37 2.13 1.59 10.48
CA LEU A 37 3.27 0.67 10.64
C LEU A 37 4.62 1.38 10.74
N ALA A 38 4.80 2.49 10.02
CA ALA A 38 6.00 3.31 10.13
C ALA A 38 6.08 4.03 11.49
N LEU A 39 4.95 4.56 11.99
CA LEU A 39 4.87 5.22 13.30
C LEU A 39 4.98 4.26 14.48
N SER A 40 4.53 3.01 14.34
CA SER A 40 4.69 1.99 15.38
C SER A 40 6.13 1.48 15.52
N GLY A 41 7.03 1.86 14.61
CA GLY A 41 8.44 1.43 14.60
C GLY A 41 8.63 -0.04 14.24
N ILE A 42 7.57 -0.72 13.79
CA ILE A 42 7.61 -2.11 13.34
C ILE A 42 8.33 -2.21 11.99
N LEU A 43 8.22 -1.15 11.17
CA LEU A 43 8.82 -1.07 9.85
C LEU A 43 9.72 0.15 9.75
N SER A 44 10.95 -0.01 9.24
CA SER A 44 11.80 1.13 8.94
C SER A 44 11.25 1.94 7.75
N PRO A 45 11.57 3.24 7.63
CA PRO A 45 11.14 4.04 6.48
C PRO A 45 11.58 3.46 5.14
N ALA A 46 12.73 2.79 5.09
CA ALA A 46 13.25 2.13 3.89
C ALA A 46 12.41 0.90 3.51
N GLU A 47 12.02 0.08 4.48
CA GLU A 47 11.16 -1.09 4.25
C GLU A 47 9.72 -0.69 3.89
N ALA A 48 9.23 0.41 4.46
CA ALA A 48 7.93 0.99 4.11
C ALA A 48 7.85 1.38 2.63
N VAL A 49 8.90 2.00 2.09
CA VAL A 49 8.93 2.39 0.68
C VAL A 49 9.34 1.26 -0.27
N ALA A 50 9.90 0.17 0.23
CA ALA A 50 10.33 -0.98 -0.57
C ALA A 50 9.17 -1.58 -1.40
N GLY A 51 7.94 -1.51 -0.88
CA GLY A 51 6.74 -1.96 -1.59
C GLY A 51 6.44 -1.19 -2.88
N PHE A 52 6.77 0.10 -2.95
CA PHE A 52 6.56 0.94 -4.14
C PHE A 52 7.55 0.63 -5.27
N GLY A 53 8.70 0.04 -4.95
CA GLY A 53 9.70 -0.39 -5.93
C GLY A 53 9.40 -1.73 -6.58
N ALA A 54 8.25 -2.36 -6.27
CA ALA A 54 7.89 -3.64 -6.86
C ALA A 54 7.77 -3.54 -8.38
N THR A 55 8.37 -4.50 -9.10
CA THR A 55 8.38 -4.53 -10.57
C THR A 55 6.98 -4.35 -11.16
N ILE A 56 5.95 -4.95 -10.57
CA ILE A 56 4.56 -4.83 -11.03
C ILE A 56 4.05 -3.37 -11.02
N ILE A 57 4.42 -2.57 -10.02
CA ILE A 57 4.01 -1.17 -9.90
C ILE A 57 4.67 -0.34 -11.00
N ILE A 58 5.98 -0.54 -11.19
CA ILE A 58 6.76 0.13 -12.24
C ILE A 58 6.20 -0.23 -13.63
N MET A 59 5.83 -1.50 -13.84
CA MET A 59 5.21 -1.96 -15.09
C MET A 59 3.87 -1.26 -15.36
N VAL A 60 3.00 -1.14 -14.36
CA VAL A 60 1.72 -0.44 -14.50
C VAL A 60 1.93 1.05 -14.80
N ALA A 61 2.89 1.69 -14.13
CA ALA A 61 3.27 3.07 -14.44
C ALA A 61 3.77 3.22 -15.89
N GLY A 62 4.61 2.29 -16.36
CA GLY A 62 5.07 2.26 -17.74
C GLY A 62 3.94 2.06 -18.75
N LEU A 63 2.96 1.20 -18.44
CA LEU A 63 1.78 1.01 -19.27
C LEU A 63 0.96 2.29 -19.40
N PHE A 64 0.80 3.06 -18.32
CA PHE A 64 0.13 4.36 -18.39
C PHE A 64 0.88 5.35 -19.30
N VAL A 65 2.21 5.38 -19.23
CA VAL A 65 3.04 6.23 -20.12
C VAL A 65 2.86 5.81 -21.58
N VAL A 66 2.91 4.51 -21.89
CA VAL A 66 2.72 4.00 -23.25
C VAL A 66 1.30 4.26 -23.75
N GLY A 67 0.29 4.10 -22.90
CA GLY A 67 -1.11 4.39 -23.24
C GLY A 67 -1.32 5.84 -23.67
N GLU A 68 -0.79 6.79 -22.90
CA GLU A 68 -0.83 8.23 -23.24
C GLU A 68 -0.13 8.53 -24.58
N MET A 69 0.97 7.84 -24.90
CA MET A 69 1.69 8.04 -26.17
C MET A 69 0.88 7.57 -27.38
N LEU A 70 0.10 6.50 -27.23
CA LEU A 70 -0.75 5.96 -28.29
C LEU A 70 -2.02 6.80 -28.51
N GLU A 71 -2.55 7.43 -27.46
CA GLU A 71 -3.75 8.29 -27.56
C GLU A 71 -3.47 9.60 -28.33
N ARG A 72 -2.19 10.00 -28.41
CA ARG A 72 -1.75 11.21 -29.12
C ARG A 72 -1.49 11.02 -30.62
N THR A 73 -1.71 9.83 -31.17
CA THR A 73 -1.62 9.52 -32.61
C THR A 73 -2.98 9.19 -33.19
#